data_AF-W2C9Y9-F1
#
_entry.id   AF-W2C9Y9-F1
#
_cell.length_a   1.000
_cell.length_b   1.000
_cell.length_c   1.000
_cell.angle_alpha   90.00
_cell.angle_beta   90.00
_cell.angle_gamma   90.00
#
_symmetry.space_group_name_H-M   'P 1'
#
loop_
_entity.id
_entity.type
_entity.pdbx_description
1 polymer ?
#
loop_
_entity_poly.entity_id
_entity_poly.type
_entity_poly.pdbx_seq_one_letter_code
_entity_poly.pdbx_strand_id
1 'polypeptide(L)'
;MQRVSETRKRYGDAQTFLKLLNPAVQPLVARYPERAYMGTSPTLSVVRAAYTEEIAELWLMAQVENLNDFCGVSRKMTFPQMQELARMMLVEVPYLKTAELMMFFHRFKAGHYGEFFGVVDPQRVLSGLQAYLCDRRSELDRYQREKVARQRDAAREASSAGAITYAEYCQLKVAEAADAIRRKAEAQTA
;
A
#
# COMPACT_ATOMS: atom_id res chain seq x y z
N MET A 1 6.75 9.13 16.45
CA MET A 1 5.52 9.48 17.22
C MET A 1 4.25 9.39 16.38
N GLN A 2 4.09 10.19 15.31
CA GLN A 2 2.82 10.24 14.54
C GLN A 2 2.37 8.89 13.93
N ARG A 3 3.25 8.16 13.23
CA ARG A 3 2.87 6.84 12.66
C ARG A 3 2.52 5.79 13.72
N VAL A 4 3.12 5.90 14.91
CA VAL A 4 2.83 5.00 16.04
C VAL A 4 1.43 5.28 16.59
N SER A 5 1.07 6.55 16.79
CA SER A 5 -0.28 6.91 17.24
C SER A 5 -1.34 6.56 16.21
N GLU A 6 -1.09 6.80 14.92
CA GLU A 6 -1.98 6.38 13.82
C GLU A 6 -2.18 4.86 13.80
N THR A 7 -1.11 4.08 14.03
CA THR A 7 -1.18 2.62 14.10
C THR A 7 -2.05 2.17 15.27
N ARG A 8 -1.81 2.68 16.47
CA ARG A 8 -2.64 2.35 17.65
C ARG A 8 -4.10 2.77 17.46
N LYS A 9 -4.36 3.92 16.84
CA LYS A 9 -5.73 4.37 16.53
C LYS A 9 -6.44 3.43 15.56
N ARG A 10 -5.73 2.88 14.56
CA ARG A 10 -6.32 2.04 13.52
C ARG A 10 -6.44 0.57 13.91
N TYR A 11 -5.46 0.02 14.61
CA TYR A 11 -5.37 -1.40 14.91
C TYR A 11 -5.62 -1.74 16.39
N GLY A 12 -5.82 -0.74 17.24
CA GLY A 12 -6.07 -0.92 18.66
C GLY A 12 -4.83 -1.40 19.41
N ASP A 13 -5.06 -2.28 20.39
CA ASP A 13 -4.01 -2.94 21.17
C ASP A 13 -3.30 -4.05 20.38
N ALA A 14 -2.28 -4.66 21.00
CA ALA A 14 -1.47 -5.69 20.35
C ALA A 14 -2.31 -6.92 19.96
N GLN A 15 -3.26 -7.32 20.81
CA GLN A 15 -4.13 -8.48 20.55
C GLN A 15 -5.04 -8.24 19.34
N THR A 16 -5.63 -7.05 19.27
CA THR A 16 -6.47 -6.64 18.13
C THR A 16 -5.65 -6.57 16.85
N PHE A 17 -4.44 -6.00 16.91
CA PHE A 17 -3.51 -5.98 15.77
C PHE A 17 -3.21 -7.39 15.23
N LEU A 18 -2.84 -8.33 16.11
CA LEU A 18 -2.53 -9.72 15.73
C LEU A 18 -3.74 -10.42 15.11
N LYS A 19 -4.94 -10.20 15.65
CA LYS A 19 -6.19 -10.75 15.11
C LYS A 19 -6.54 -10.16 13.75
N LEU A 20 -6.35 -8.87 13.54
CA LEU A 20 -6.72 -8.20 12.28
C LEU A 20 -5.77 -8.52 11.14
N LEU A 21 -4.46 -8.61 11.41
CA LEU A 21 -3.44 -8.86 10.39
C LEU A 21 -2.93 -10.31 10.43
N ASN A 22 -3.82 -11.27 10.69
CA ASN A 22 -3.46 -12.68 10.72
C ASN A 22 -3.23 -13.26 9.29
N PRO A 23 -2.61 -14.45 9.15
CA PRO A 23 -2.33 -15.03 7.83
C PRO A 23 -3.57 -15.28 6.92
N ALA A 24 -4.78 -15.41 7.48
CA ALA A 24 -5.99 -15.63 6.69
C ALA A 24 -6.36 -14.41 5.82
N VAL A 25 -5.85 -13.21 6.12
CA VAL A 25 -6.08 -12.03 5.27
C VAL A 25 -5.12 -11.93 4.08
N GLN A 26 -4.10 -12.79 4.00
CA GLN A 26 -3.12 -12.77 2.90
C GLN A 26 -3.74 -12.80 1.49
N PRO A 27 -4.75 -13.65 1.17
CA PRO A 27 -5.40 -13.64 -0.15
C PRO A 27 -6.11 -12.31 -0.45
N LEU A 28 -6.72 -11.69 0.55
CA LEU A 28 -7.38 -10.40 0.41
C LEU A 28 -6.37 -9.30 0.06
N VAL A 29 -5.21 -9.31 0.72
CA VAL A 29 -4.13 -8.37 0.44
C VAL A 29 -3.62 -8.54 -0.99
N ALA A 30 -3.41 -9.78 -1.43
CA ALA A 30 -2.93 -10.08 -2.78
C ALA A 30 -3.92 -9.65 -3.89
N ARG A 31 -5.23 -9.66 -3.61
CA ARG A 31 -6.27 -9.16 -4.52
C ARG A 31 -6.21 -7.64 -4.73
N TYR A 32 -5.65 -6.89 -3.77
CA TYR A 32 -5.57 -5.43 -3.81
C TYR A 32 -4.12 -4.91 -3.64
N PRO A 33 -3.22 -5.21 -4.59
CA PRO A 33 -1.79 -4.92 -4.47
C PRO A 33 -1.47 -3.42 -4.34
N GLU A 34 -2.20 -2.55 -5.03
CA GLU A 34 -2.05 -1.08 -4.89
C GLU A 34 -2.25 -0.64 -3.42
N ARG A 35 -3.21 -1.23 -2.70
CA ARG A 35 -3.43 -0.92 -1.28
C ARG A 35 -2.29 -1.42 -0.40
N ALA A 36 -1.65 -2.54 -0.75
CA ALA A 36 -0.48 -3.03 -0.01
C ALA A 36 0.71 -2.08 -0.20
N TYR A 37 1.01 -1.70 -1.44
CA TYR A 37 2.16 -0.86 -1.79
C TYR A 37 1.99 0.63 -1.49
N MET A 38 0.80 1.20 -1.71
CA MET A 38 0.53 2.63 -1.55
C MET A 38 -0.27 2.98 -0.30
N GLY A 39 -0.81 1.97 0.39
CA GLY A 39 -1.56 2.17 1.61
C GLY A 39 -0.71 2.46 2.85
N THR A 40 -1.41 2.71 3.95
CA THR A 40 -0.90 3.18 5.24
C THR A 40 -0.79 2.08 6.29
N SER A 41 -0.58 0.82 5.86
CA SER A 41 -0.28 -0.28 6.79
C SER A 41 1.04 0.02 7.52
N PRO A 42 1.18 -0.33 8.82
CA PRO A 42 2.41 -0.06 9.55
C PRO A 42 3.57 -0.88 8.99
N THR A 43 4.77 -0.30 9.03
CA THR A 43 6.02 -1.05 8.83
C THR A 43 6.35 -1.89 10.05
N LEU A 44 7.17 -2.93 9.90
CA LEU A 44 7.64 -3.71 11.04
C LEU A 44 8.28 -2.84 12.13
N SER A 45 9.08 -1.84 11.75
CA SER A 45 9.65 -0.86 12.69
C SER A 45 8.60 -0.06 13.45
N VAL A 46 7.48 0.28 12.81
CA VAL A 46 6.35 0.98 13.45
C VAL A 46 5.58 0.03 14.36
N VAL A 47 5.37 -1.23 13.97
CA VAL A 47 4.76 -2.26 14.83
C VAL A 47 5.59 -2.44 16.10
N ARG A 48 6.91 -2.59 15.97
CA ARG A 48 7.83 -2.70 17.10
C ARG A 48 7.73 -1.50 18.05
N ALA A 49 7.73 -0.29 17.50
CA ALA A 49 7.63 0.92 18.30
C ALA A 49 6.23 1.14 18.90
N ALA A 50 5.18 0.63 18.25
CA ALA A 50 3.80 0.80 18.69
C ALA A 50 3.39 -0.22 19.74
N TYR A 51 3.88 -1.45 19.66
CA TYR A 51 3.53 -2.53 20.58
C TYR A 51 4.75 -2.95 21.36
N THR A 52 5.54 -3.89 20.86
CA THR A 52 6.89 -4.25 21.34
C THR A 52 7.64 -5.02 20.24
N GLU A 53 8.91 -5.35 20.46
CA GLU A 53 9.67 -6.23 19.55
C GLU A 53 9.07 -7.64 19.51
N GLU A 54 8.69 -8.19 20.67
CA GLU A 54 8.09 -9.52 20.80
C GLU A 54 6.77 -9.63 20.02
N ILE A 55 5.97 -8.55 19.98
CA ILE A 55 4.73 -8.53 19.18
C ILE A 55 5.03 -8.54 17.67
N ALA A 56 6.08 -7.84 17.23
CA ALA A 56 6.49 -7.87 15.82
C ALA A 56 7.04 -9.24 15.42
N GLU A 57 7.87 -9.85 16.28
CA GLU A 57 8.38 -11.22 16.12
C GLU A 57 7.23 -12.24 16.08
N LEU A 58 6.30 -12.19 17.04
CA LEU A 58 5.14 -13.08 17.11
C LEU A 58 4.26 -12.96 15.87
N TRP A 59 4.03 -11.73 15.38
CA TRP A 59 3.28 -11.51 14.15
C TRP A 59 3.95 -12.16 12.94
N LEU A 60 5.28 -12.01 12.79
CA LEU A 60 6.06 -12.64 11.72
C LEU A 60 6.04 -14.16 11.84
N MET A 61 6.21 -14.69 13.06
CA MET A 61 6.13 -16.12 13.33
C MET A 61 4.80 -16.71 12.84
N ALA A 62 3.67 -16.05 13.09
CA ALA A 62 2.38 -16.52 12.60
C ALA A 62 2.33 -16.61 11.05
N GLN A 63 2.98 -15.69 10.33
CA GLN A 63 3.06 -15.76 8.87
C GLN A 63 3.96 -16.91 8.40
N VAL A 64 5.09 -17.10 9.08
CA VAL A 64 6.07 -18.16 8.81
C VAL A 64 5.48 -19.53 9.09
N GLU A 65 4.78 -19.70 10.22
CA GLU A 65 4.07 -20.92 10.58
C GLU A 65 3.00 -21.26 9.55
N ASN A 66 2.21 -20.27 9.10
CA ASN A 66 1.23 -20.50 8.05
C ASN A 66 1.85 -20.95 6.71
N LEU A 67 3.01 -20.40 6.33
CA LEU A 67 3.78 -20.87 5.18
C LEU A 67 4.26 -22.32 5.40
N ASN A 68 4.85 -22.58 6.57
CA ASN A 68 5.36 -23.89 6.93
C ASN A 68 4.28 -24.96 6.84
N ASP A 69 3.09 -24.70 7.40
CA ASP A 69 1.95 -25.61 7.39
C ASP A 69 1.41 -25.86 5.98
N PHE A 70 1.34 -24.82 5.16
CA PHE A 70 0.88 -24.92 3.78
C PHE A 70 1.72 -25.88 2.92
N CYS A 71 3.05 -25.88 3.09
CA CYS A 71 3.94 -26.61 2.19
C CYS A 71 3.92 -28.13 2.41
N GLY A 72 3.51 -28.93 1.43
CA GLY A 72 3.37 -30.40 1.53
C GLY A 72 4.67 -31.22 1.56
N VAL A 73 5.75 -30.72 2.16
CA VAL A 73 7.07 -31.39 2.22
C VAL A 73 7.19 -32.33 3.41
N SER A 74 8.14 -33.28 3.33
CA SER A 74 8.32 -34.32 4.35
C SER A 74 8.87 -33.81 5.67
N ARG A 75 9.64 -32.72 5.67
CA ARG A 75 10.15 -32.07 6.89
C ARG A 75 9.77 -30.59 6.95
N LYS A 76 9.10 -30.21 8.03
CA LYS A 76 8.73 -28.82 8.33
C LYS A 76 9.85 -28.11 9.09
N MET A 77 9.84 -26.77 9.06
CA MET A 77 10.63 -25.97 9.98
C MET A 77 10.23 -26.28 11.43
N THR A 78 11.22 -26.40 12.31
CA THR A 78 10.98 -26.48 13.76
C THR A 78 10.62 -25.12 14.32
N PHE A 79 10.01 -25.08 15.52
CA PHE A 79 9.68 -23.82 16.19
C PHE A 79 10.91 -22.87 16.34
N PRO A 80 12.10 -23.33 16.80
CA PRO A 80 13.28 -22.47 16.84
C PRO A 80 13.72 -21.94 15.47
N GLN A 81 13.59 -22.73 14.40
CA GLN A 81 13.90 -22.27 13.04
C GLN A 81 12.93 -21.19 12.56
N MET A 82 11.63 -21.34 12.85
CA MET A 82 10.63 -20.33 12.50
C MET A 82 10.85 -19.03 13.28
N GLN A 83 11.18 -19.15 14.57
CA GLN A 83 11.48 -18.01 15.43
C GLN A 83 12.73 -17.26 14.95
N GLU A 84 13.79 -17.99 14.62
CA GLU A 84 15.02 -17.39 14.09
C GLU A 84 14.76 -16.70 12.75
N LEU A 85 14.00 -17.33 11.85
CA LEU A 85 13.60 -16.72 10.59
C LEU A 85 12.80 -15.42 10.80
N ALA A 86 11.87 -15.40 11.75
CA ALA A 86 11.10 -14.20 12.07
C ALA A 86 12.01 -13.06 12.56
N ARG A 87 13.00 -13.36 13.42
CA ARG A 87 13.99 -12.37 13.89
C ARG A 87 14.86 -11.86 12.75
N MET A 88 15.35 -12.75 11.89
CA MET A 88 16.11 -12.35 10.70
C MET A 88 15.30 -11.40 9.82
N MET A 89 14.04 -11.73 9.52
CA MET A 89 13.18 -10.85 8.74
C MET A 89 12.94 -9.49 9.43
N LEU A 90 12.79 -9.47 10.76
CA LEU A 90 12.61 -8.22 11.51
C LEU A 90 13.83 -7.28 11.39
N VAL A 91 15.04 -7.83 11.33
CA VAL A 91 16.30 -7.10 11.17
C VAL A 91 16.55 -6.69 9.72
N GLU A 92 16.31 -7.57 8.75
CA GLU A 92 16.62 -7.35 7.34
C GLU A 92 15.64 -6.38 6.65
N VAL A 93 14.36 -6.44 7.01
CA VAL A 93 13.30 -5.68 6.35
C VAL A 93 12.41 -4.86 7.30
N PRO A 94 12.97 -4.12 8.28
CA PRO A 94 12.17 -3.34 9.25
C PRO A 94 11.33 -2.24 8.58
N TYR A 95 11.69 -1.86 7.35
CA TYR A 95 11.02 -0.84 6.55
C TYR A 95 9.82 -1.37 5.75
N LEU A 96 9.64 -2.69 5.62
CA LEU A 96 8.50 -3.25 4.89
C LEU A 96 7.21 -3.14 5.70
N LYS A 97 6.12 -2.83 5.00
CA LYS A 97 4.77 -2.83 5.59
C LYS A 97 4.27 -4.24 5.82
N THR A 98 3.47 -4.42 6.87
CA THR A 98 2.80 -5.70 7.17
C THR A 98 1.97 -6.20 5.99
N ALA A 99 1.29 -5.29 5.26
CA ALA A 99 0.58 -5.61 4.01
C ALA A 99 1.52 -6.13 2.91
N GLU A 100 2.71 -5.56 2.75
CA GLU A 100 3.67 -6.02 1.75
C GLU A 100 4.22 -7.40 2.11
N LEU A 101 4.46 -7.67 3.40
CA LEU A 101 4.90 -8.98 3.87
C LEU A 101 3.82 -10.05 3.71
N MET A 102 2.55 -9.74 4.03
CA MET A 102 1.45 -10.67 3.78
C MET A 102 1.29 -10.99 2.29
N MET A 103 1.49 -10.00 1.42
CA MET A 103 1.51 -10.21 -0.03
C MET A 103 2.70 -11.08 -0.46
N PHE A 104 3.88 -10.85 0.12
CA PHE A 104 5.04 -11.72 -0.10
C PHE A 104 4.74 -13.17 0.27
N PHE A 105 4.24 -13.46 1.48
CA PHE A 105 3.91 -14.83 1.90
C PHE A 105 2.84 -15.48 1.01
N HIS A 106 1.83 -14.71 0.57
CA HIS A 106 0.86 -15.21 -0.40
C HIS A 106 1.51 -15.61 -1.72
N ARG A 107 2.31 -14.70 -2.31
CA ARG A 107 2.97 -14.93 -3.60
C ARG A 107 4.02 -16.04 -3.53
N PHE A 108 4.72 -16.14 -2.41
CA PHE A 108 5.66 -17.23 -2.16
C PHE A 108 4.92 -18.59 -2.17
N LYS A 109 3.79 -18.70 -1.46
CA LYS A 109 2.94 -19.91 -1.49
C LYS A 109 2.40 -20.22 -2.88
N ALA A 110 2.18 -19.20 -3.71
CA ALA A 110 1.78 -19.35 -5.11
C ALA A 110 2.94 -19.68 -6.07
N GLY A 111 4.17 -19.89 -5.56
CA GLY A 111 5.32 -20.35 -6.35
C GLY A 111 6.08 -19.25 -7.09
N HIS A 112 5.73 -17.96 -6.88
CA HIS A 112 6.39 -16.86 -7.60
C HIS A 112 7.89 -16.71 -7.27
N TYR A 113 8.31 -17.19 -6.10
CA TYR A 113 9.66 -16.98 -5.56
C TYR A 113 10.41 -18.29 -5.29
N GLY A 114 10.00 -19.35 -5.98
CA GLY A 114 10.57 -20.68 -5.87
C GLY A 114 9.73 -21.64 -5.02
N GLU A 115 10.24 -22.85 -4.89
CA GLU A 115 9.56 -23.98 -4.24
C GLU A 115 10.48 -24.64 -3.21
N PHE A 116 9.88 -25.46 -2.34
CA PHE A 116 10.60 -26.28 -1.38
C PHE A 116 10.72 -27.72 -1.87
N PHE A 117 11.88 -28.34 -1.62
CA PHE A 117 12.17 -29.72 -1.99
C PHE A 117 12.52 -30.52 -0.73
N GLY A 118 11.64 -31.44 -0.32
CA GLY A 118 11.83 -32.32 0.84
C GLY A 118 11.76 -31.63 2.21
N VAL A 119 12.23 -30.39 2.34
CA VAL A 119 12.23 -29.62 3.58
C VAL A 119 11.80 -28.17 3.35
N VAL A 120 11.10 -27.59 4.33
CA VAL A 120 10.86 -26.14 4.37
C VAL A 120 12.14 -25.49 4.92
N ASP A 121 12.93 -24.89 4.02
CA ASP A 121 14.22 -24.28 4.35
C ASP A 121 14.09 -22.77 4.59
N PRO A 122 14.43 -22.25 5.79
CA PRO A 122 14.43 -20.81 6.07
C PRO A 122 15.23 -19.98 5.05
N GLN A 123 16.36 -20.49 4.55
CA GLN A 123 17.19 -19.75 3.59
C GLN A 123 16.49 -19.55 2.25
N ARG A 124 15.62 -20.49 1.83
CA ARG A 124 14.80 -20.30 0.63
C ARG A 124 13.74 -19.23 0.83
N VAL A 125 13.16 -19.11 2.04
CA VAL A 125 12.23 -18.00 2.34
C VAL A 125 12.95 -16.67 2.23
N LEU A 126 14.15 -16.53 2.80
CA LEU A 126 14.95 -15.31 2.69
C LEU A 126 15.37 -15.01 1.25
N SER A 127 15.75 -16.03 0.48
CA SER A 127 16.09 -15.87 -0.94
C SER A 127 14.88 -15.39 -1.75
N GLY A 128 13.70 -15.96 -1.49
CA GLY A 128 12.47 -15.51 -2.12
C GLY A 128 12.06 -14.10 -1.69
N LEU A 129 12.34 -13.71 -0.44
CA LEU A 129 12.14 -12.34 0.03
C LEU A 129 13.02 -11.36 -0.76
N GLN A 130 14.27 -11.71 -1.04
CA GLN A 130 15.14 -10.88 -1.90
C GLN A 130 14.59 -10.75 -3.33
N ALA A 131 14.09 -11.84 -3.92
CA ALA A 131 13.42 -11.78 -5.22
C ALA A 131 12.17 -10.88 -5.19
N TYR A 132 11.36 -11.00 -4.13
CA TYR A 132 10.21 -10.12 -3.93
C TYR A 132 10.59 -8.64 -3.79
N LEU A 133 11.70 -8.33 -3.13
CA LEU A 133 12.20 -6.96 -3.00
C LEU A 133 12.61 -6.34 -4.36
N CYS A 134 13.11 -7.16 -5.29
CA CYS A 134 13.36 -6.75 -6.67
C CYS A 134 12.05 -6.38 -7.39
N ASP A 135 11.06 -7.28 -7.37
CA ASP A 135 9.74 -7.03 -7.98
C ASP A 135 9.04 -5.80 -7.38
N ARG A 136 9.11 -5.69 -6.05
CA ARG A 136 8.54 -4.59 -5.28
C ARG A 136 9.00 -3.24 -5.81
N ARG A 137 10.27 -3.12 -6.20
CA ARG A 137 10.81 -1.86 -6.72
C ARG A 137 10.09 -1.47 -8.01
N SER A 138 9.99 -2.40 -8.96
CA SER A 138 9.31 -2.18 -10.23
C SER A 138 7.81 -1.89 -10.06
N GLU A 139 7.14 -2.59 -9.14
CA GLU A 139 5.73 -2.39 -8.82
C GLU A 139 5.47 -1.00 -8.23
N LEU A 140 6.29 -0.57 -7.26
CA LEU A 140 6.20 0.77 -6.67
C LEU A 140 6.39 1.87 -7.72
N ASP A 141 7.38 1.71 -8.58
CA ASP A 141 7.64 2.67 -9.67
C ASP A 141 6.44 2.77 -10.62
N ARG A 142 5.84 1.63 -10.98
CA ARG A 142 4.63 1.60 -11.81
C ARG A 142 3.48 2.36 -11.15
N TYR A 143 3.13 2.00 -9.91
CA TYR A 143 2.02 2.66 -9.20
C TYR A 143 2.26 4.14 -8.94
N GLN A 144 3.52 4.54 -8.70
CA GLN A 144 3.85 5.95 -8.52
C GLN A 144 3.66 6.74 -9.82
N ARG A 145 4.08 6.19 -10.97
CA ARG A 145 3.85 6.80 -12.29
C ARG A 145 2.37 6.92 -12.61
N GLU A 146 1.59 5.86 -12.35
CA GLU A 146 0.14 5.87 -12.54
C GLU A 146 -0.53 6.93 -11.67
N LYS A 147 -0.14 7.05 -10.40
CA LYS A 147 -0.67 8.07 -9.49
C LYS A 147 -0.38 9.48 -9.98
N VAL A 148 0.85 9.76 -10.43
CA VAL A 148 1.24 11.06 -10.97
C VAL A 148 0.46 11.37 -12.26
N ALA A 149 0.28 10.38 -13.14
CA ALA A 149 -0.51 10.54 -14.36
C ALA A 149 -1.97 10.89 -14.04
N ARG A 150 -2.61 10.14 -13.13
CA ARG A 150 -3.99 10.42 -12.67
C ARG A 150 -4.12 11.83 -12.07
N GLN A 151 -3.15 12.27 -11.27
CA GLN A 151 -3.14 13.61 -10.70
C GLN A 151 -3.00 14.70 -11.77
N ARG A 152 -2.16 14.47 -12.78
CA ARG A 152 -1.98 15.40 -13.90
C ARG A 152 -3.26 15.52 -14.73
N ASP A 153 -3.91 14.39 -15.02
CA ASP A 153 -5.12 14.38 -15.83
C ASP A 153 -6.28 15.03 -15.06
N ALA A 154 -6.43 14.74 -13.76
CA ALA A 154 -7.39 15.43 -12.90
C ALA A 154 -7.13 16.95 -12.80
N ALA A 155 -5.86 17.38 -12.74
CA ALA A 155 -5.51 18.80 -12.73
C ALA A 155 -5.83 19.49 -14.07
N ARG A 156 -5.63 18.80 -15.19
CA ARG A 156 -6.02 19.28 -16.53
C ARG A 156 -7.52 19.43 -16.64
N GLU A 157 -8.28 18.41 -16.21
CA GLU A 157 -9.74 18.46 -16.17
C GLU A 157 -10.24 19.62 -15.31
N ALA A 158 -9.71 19.77 -14.10
CA ALA A 158 -10.06 20.86 -13.20
C ALA A 158 -9.73 22.25 -13.80
N SER A 159 -8.58 22.39 -14.49
CA SER A 159 -8.23 23.62 -15.19
C SER A 159 -9.12 23.90 -16.40
N SER A 160 -9.60 22.85 -17.08
CA SER A 160 -10.48 22.98 -18.24
C SER A 160 -11.94 23.25 -17.86
N ALA A 161 -12.37 22.91 -16.65
CA ALA A 161 -13.75 23.06 -16.20
C ALA A 161 -14.25 24.52 -16.18
N GLY A 162 -13.34 25.50 -16.11
CA GLY A 162 -13.66 26.93 -16.22
C GLY A 162 -13.22 27.59 -17.53
N ALA A 163 -12.73 26.81 -18.50
CA ALA A 163 -12.25 27.35 -19.76
C ALA A 163 -13.44 27.61 -20.71
N ILE A 164 -13.54 28.84 -21.20
CA ILE A 164 -14.48 29.22 -22.26
C ILE A 164 -13.74 29.31 -23.60
N THR A 165 -14.45 29.00 -24.68
CA THR A 165 -13.93 29.17 -26.04
C THR A 165 -13.83 30.66 -26.42
N TYR A 166 -13.00 30.98 -27.42
CA TYR A 166 -12.87 32.35 -27.91
C TYR A 166 -14.20 32.92 -28.44
N ALA A 167 -15.01 32.07 -29.08
CA ALA A 167 -16.33 32.46 -29.56
C ALA A 167 -17.29 32.83 -28.41
N GLU A 168 -17.34 32.01 -27.35
CA GLU A 168 -18.13 32.31 -26.15
C GLU A 168 -17.65 33.59 -25.45
N TYR A 169 -16.33 33.81 -25.39
CA TYR A 169 -15.76 35.06 -24.89
C TYR A 169 -16.23 36.27 -25.70
N CYS A 170 -16.18 36.19 -27.03
CA CYS A 170 -16.67 37.27 -27.91
C CYS A 170 -18.15 37.56 -27.68
N GLN A 171 -18.99 36.53 -27.53
CA GLN A 171 -20.42 36.69 -27.25
C GLN A 171 -20.67 37.38 -25.90
N LEU A 172 -19.93 36.99 -24.85
CA LEU A 172 -20.01 37.64 -23.54
C LEU A 172 -19.63 39.13 -23.62
N LYS A 173 -18.59 39.47 -24.38
CA LYS A 173 -18.17 40.87 -24.56
C LYS A 173 -19.16 41.71 -25.34
N VAL A 174 -19.80 41.14 -26.36
CA VAL A 174 -20.88 41.82 -27.08
C VAL A 174 -22.09 42.05 -26.18
N ALA A 175 -22.47 41.05 -25.37
CA ALA A 175 -23.57 41.16 -24.41
C ALA A 175 -23.29 42.25 -23.35
N GLU A 176 -22.09 42.26 -22.75
CA GLU A 176 -21.67 43.32 -21.81
C GLU A 176 -21.76 44.72 -22.43
N ALA A 177 -21.32 44.88 -23.67
CA ALA A 177 -21.37 46.17 -24.37
C ALA A 177 -22.82 46.61 -24.64
N ALA A 178 -23.69 45.68 -25.04
CA ALA A 178 -25.11 45.96 -25.27
C ALA A 178 -25.83 46.38 -23.97
N ASP A 179 -25.57 45.70 -22.86
CA ASP A 179 -26.12 46.04 -21.54
C ASP A 179 -25.64 47.42 -21.05
N ALA A 180 -24.37 47.77 -21.30
CA ALA A 180 -23.84 49.09 -20.95
C ALA A 180 -24.50 50.22 -21.76
N ILE A 181 -24.78 49.99 -23.04
CA ILE A 181 -25.51 50.94 -23.89
C ILE A 181 -26.94 51.11 -23.37
N ARG A 182 -27.62 50.00 -23.05
CA ARG A 182 -28.97 50.02 -22.50
C ARG A 182 -29.06 50.82 -21.20
N ARG A 183 -28.16 50.58 -20.24
CA ARG A 183 -28.11 51.33 -18.98
C ARG A 183 -27.86 52.83 -19.18
N LYS A 184 -27.02 53.21 -20.14
CA LYS A 184 -26.79 54.62 -20.48
C LYS A 184 -28.01 55.29 -21.10
N ALA A 185 -28.73 54.59 -21.97
CA ALA A 185 -29.97 55.10 -22.56
C ALA A 185 -31.04 55.31 -21.49
N GLU A 186 -31.24 54.34 -20.59
CA GLU A 186 -32.20 54.44 -19.48
C GLU A 186 -31.87 55.61 -18.53
N ALA A 187 -30.58 55.88 -18.30
CA ALA A 187 -30.10 57.01 -17.48
C ALA A 187 -30.20 58.38 -18.17
N GLN A 188 -30.35 58.45 -19.50
CA GLN A 188 -30.54 59.71 -20.25
C GLN A 188 -32.01 60.08 -20.44
N THR A 189 -32.93 59.13 -20.22
CA THR A 189 -34.38 59.33 -20.29
C THR A 189 -35.04 59.62 -18.93
N ALA A 190 -34.26 59.68 -17.85
CA ALA A 190 -34.68 60.09 -16.50
C ALA A 190 -34.20 61.51 -16.20
#